data_AF-A0AA38Q3H0-F1
#
_entry.id   AF-A0AA38Q3H0-F1
#
_cell.length_a   1.000
_cell.length_b   1.000
_cell.length_c   1.000
_cell.angle_alpha   90.00
_cell.angle_beta   90.00
_cell.angle_gamma   90.00
#
_symmetry.space_group_name_H-M   'P 1'
#
loop_
_entity.id
_entity.type
_entity.pdbx_description
1 polymer ?
#
loop_
_entity_poly.entity_id
_entity_poly.type
_entity_poly.pdbx_seq_one_letter_code
_entity_poly.pdbx_strand_id
1 'polypeptide(L)'
;MKLGFLSFFSTFLFFVFLSFSAAKHNTPLSRRSSKRQLHSRAEPESQAFDATSRSVYSDHSADSRLEKRDGTKYVFMHHVFHSFKGCLELSSDLYTDTYEYTHDSWLNDFDQIRAKDIDAVALNVGRDTWQSARVQDAYSAAAMVGMSVFISFDYTSFDCNIETTVNWVNAYKGLPGQFKINGRPMISSYSGDCLGPDGWQTIRDQTGGFLMPFIYGNDDQQLKKGSSYGFFDSWYCWGCAWPQGNYNKTTDDDHYYMNILESRYATTISPWMFTHYDSKNFYLRGDDWLLITRWEQLISMRDQLTFVEMVTWNDYGESDYFGTGPSSANSQPSGTTWTDGFPHNGFFDLSAYYITYFKTGVYPRITKDTVYFWLRPHPASINAKNDPLPKPEGWDWTSDTLWAAAFCSSTCNVTLRVGSYSQDFDNLPYGVNKISLPLKALGNVTVKMSKNGQEVINHIPSHFQYQEYTDHYNYNAYVGSATTLS
;
A
#
# COMPACT_ATOMS: atom_id res chain seq x y z
N MET A 1 16.96 55.58 -60.71
CA MET A 1 16.32 55.00 -61.91
C MET A 1 15.67 53.69 -61.44
N LYS A 2 14.40 53.68 -61.02
CA LYS A 2 13.17 53.29 -61.78
C LYS A 2 13.32 51.93 -62.51
N LEU A 3 12.43 50.93 -62.47
CA LEU A 3 11.12 50.58 -61.82
C LEU A 3 11.03 49.01 -61.83
N GLY A 4 10.02 48.23 -61.37
CA GLY A 4 8.75 48.45 -60.64
C GLY A 4 7.56 47.60 -61.16
N PHE A 5 6.62 47.21 -60.27
CA PHE A 5 5.29 46.58 -60.52
C PHE A 5 5.27 45.07 -60.92
N LEU A 6 4.39 44.16 -60.44
CA LEU A 6 2.91 44.10 -60.22
C LEU A 6 2.08 44.19 -61.54
N SER A 7 0.93 43.52 -61.75
CA SER A 7 0.20 42.37 -61.13
C SER A 7 -1.03 42.02 -62.02
N PHE A 8 -1.68 40.87 -61.79
CA PHE A 8 -3.13 40.56 -61.93
C PHE A 8 -3.77 39.76 -63.11
N PHE A 9 -4.64 38.81 -62.68
CA PHE A 9 -5.82 38.14 -63.28
C PHE A 9 -5.67 37.34 -64.61
N SER A 10 -6.41 36.26 -64.87
CA SER A 10 -7.79 35.89 -64.44
C SER A 10 -8.00 34.37 -64.20
N THR A 11 -9.22 33.96 -63.81
CA THR A 11 -9.60 32.65 -63.24
C THR A 11 -10.84 32.04 -63.92
N PHE A 12 -10.88 30.72 -64.15
CA PHE A 12 -12.03 29.76 -63.97
C PHE A 12 -11.66 28.37 -64.57
N LEU A 13 -11.64 27.28 -63.79
CA LEU A 13 -12.68 26.21 -63.65
C LEU A 13 -12.90 25.35 -64.94
N PHE A 14 -12.96 24.00 -64.93
CA PHE A 14 -13.02 23.00 -63.83
C PHE A 14 -12.71 21.56 -64.34
N PHE A 15 -12.32 20.64 -63.43
CA PHE A 15 -12.59 19.17 -63.40
C PHE A 15 -11.81 18.21 -64.34
N VAL A 16 -11.39 16.98 -63.97
CA VAL A 16 -11.29 16.18 -62.71
C VAL A 16 -10.04 15.28 -62.84
N PHE A 17 -9.24 15.06 -61.78
CA PHE A 17 -8.88 13.72 -61.27
C PHE A 17 -8.13 13.80 -59.93
N LEU A 18 -8.31 12.78 -59.08
CA LEU A 18 -8.16 12.90 -57.62
C LEU A 18 -6.71 12.79 -57.13
N SER A 19 -6.38 13.63 -56.14
CA SER A 19 -5.44 13.33 -55.06
C SER A 19 -5.82 14.15 -53.84
N PHE A 20 -6.52 13.54 -52.88
CA PHE A 20 -6.97 14.24 -51.67
C PHE A 20 -5.84 14.28 -50.64
N SER A 21 -5.37 15.50 -50.33
CA SER A 21 -4.64 15.76 -49.10
C SER A 21 -5.64 15.86 -47.95
N ALA A 22 -5.42 15.08 -46.88
CA ALA A 22 -6.20 15.17 -45.65
C ALA A 22 -5.37 15.87 -44.56
N ALA A 23 -5.94 16.90 -43.95
CA ALA A 23 -5.25 17.72 -42.96
C ALA A 23 -4.92 16.92 -41.69
N LYS A 24 -3.69 17.08 -41.18
CA LYS A 24 -3.31 16.61 -39.84
C LYS A 24 -3.99 17.50 -38.79
N HIS A 25 -5.17 17.10 -38.33
CA HIS A 25 -5.67 17.55 -37.04
C HIS A 25 -4.84 16.92 -35.93
N ASN A 26 -3.81 17.64 -35.46
CA ASN A 26 -3.19 17.36 -34.18
C ASN A 26 -4.19 17.70 -33.06
N THR A 27 -5.04 16.73 -32.72
CA THR A 27 -5.66 16.70 -31.38
C THR A 27 -4.59 16.26 -30.39
N PRO A 28 -4.39 16.96 -29.27
CA PRO A 28 -3.45 16.50 -28.26
C PRO A 28 -3.99 15.22 -27.63
N LEU A 29 -3.19 14.16 -27.67
CA LEU A 29 -3.42 12.96 -26.86
C LEU A 29 -3.48 13.39 -25.39
N SER A 30 -4.68 13.33 -24.82
CA SER A 30 -4.87 13.51 -23.38
C SER A 30 -4.01 12.48 -22.65
N ARG A 31 -2.98 12.96 -21.93
CA ARG A 31 -2.33 12.18 -20.88
C ARG A 31 -3.41 11.84 -19.85
N ARG A 32 -3.95 10.63 -19.88
CA ARG A 32 -4.65 10.06 -18.73
C ARG A 32 -3.61 9.96 -17.61
N SER A 33 -3.77 10.75 -16.55
CA SER A 33 -3.09 10.43 -15.29
C SER A 33 -3.59 9.07 -14.79
N SER A 34 -2.77 8.39 -13.99
CA SER A 34 -3.11 7.11 -13.34
C SER A 34 -4.22 7.33 -12.31
N LYS A 35 -5.47 7.39 -12.77
CA LYS A 35 -6.63 7.59 -11.90
C LYS A 35 -6.90 6.35 -11.04
N ARG A 36 -6.24 6.31 -9.88
CA ARG A 36 -6.61 5.51 -8.70
C ARG A 36 -7.94 5.99 -8.06
N GLN A 37 -8.56 7.07 -8.57
CA GLN A 37 -9.82 7.62 -8.09
C GLN A 37 -10.95 6.60 -8.16
N LEU A 38 -11.38 6.12 -7.00
CA LEU A 38 -12.57 5.29 -6.80
C LEU A 38 -13.84 6.10 -7.09
N HIS A 39 -14.89 5.44 -7.56
CA HIS A 39 -16.22 6.04 -7.70
C HIS A 39 -16.94 6.10 -6.34
N SER A 40 -16.88 7.23 -5.65
CA SER A 40 -17.73 7.51 -4.48
C SER A 40 -18.94 8.36 -4.86
N ARG A 41 -20.11 8.04 -4.28
CA ARG A 41 -21.34 8.84 -4.37
C ARG A 41 -21.86 9.12 -2.96
N ALA A 42 -22.39 10.32 -2.76
CA ALA A 42 -22.65 10.88 -1.44
C ALA A 42 -23.89 10.33 -0.71
N GLU A 43 -23.74 10.27 0.62
CA GLU A 43 -24.71 10.21 1.75
C GLU A 43 -25.66 8.98 1.90
N PRO A 44 -25.67 8.33 3.10
CA PRO A 44 -26.59 7.24 3.44
C PRO A 44 -27.76 7.68 4.34
N GLU A 45 -28.95 7.08 4.13
CA GLU A 45 -30.00 7.01 5.17
C GLU A 45 -29.74 5.83 6.11
N SER A 46 -29.93 6.06 7.42
CA SER A 46 -29.56 5.10 8.46
C SER A 46 -30.73 4.22 8.92
N GLN A 47 -30.50 2.89 9.01
CA GLN A 47 -31.25 2.00 9.90
C GLN A 47 -30.32 0.97 10.53
N ALA A 48 -30.35 0.88 11.86
CA ALA A 48 -29.54 -0.05 12.64
C ALA A 48 -30.24 -1.42 12.77
N PHE A 49 -29.46 -2.50 12.91
CA PHE A 49 -29.99 -3.79 13.34
C PHE A 49 -29.09 -4.47 14.39
N ASP A 50 -29.77 -5.23 15.25
CA ASP A 50 -29.31 -5.68 16.56
C ASP A 50 -28.61 -7.04 16.52
N ALA A 51 -27.69 -7.28 17.47
CA ALA A 51 -26.85 -8.47 17.53
C ALA A 51 -27.30 -9.42 18.63
N THR A 52 -27.47 -10.72 18.32
CA THR A 52 -27.61 -11.76 19.36
C THR A 52 -26.74 -12.99 19.09
N SER A 53 -26.09 -13.44 20.16
CA SER A 53 -25.07 -14.48 20.21
C SER A 53 -25.61 -15.92 20.19
N ARG A 54 -24.77 -16.90 19.83
CA ARG A 54 -24.74 -18.21 20.54
C ARG A 54 -23.41 -18.96 20.39
N SER A 55 -23.02 -19.64 21.47
CA SER A 55 -21.81 -20.46 21.59
C SER A 55 -22.16 -21.94 21.83
N VAL A 56 -21.31 -22.87 21.38
CA VAL A 56 -21.21 -24.27 21.87
C VAL A 56 -19.75 -24.76 21.74
N TYR A 57 -19.32 -25.69 22.60
CA TYR A 57 -17.95 -26.20 22.76
C TYR A 57 -17.82 -27.70 22.36
N SER A 58 -16.58 -28.12 21.99
CA SER A 58 -16.02 -29.51 21.92
C SER A 58 -16.68 -30.53 20.95
N ASP A 59 -16.03 -31.60 20.46
CA ASP A 59 -14.85 -32.35 20.94
C ASP A 59 -13.98 -32.99 19.80
N HIS A 60 -12.87 -33.64 20.16
CA HIS A 60 -11.72 -34.04 19.33
C HIS A 60 -11.87 -35.29 18.42
N SER A 61 -11.17 -35.29 17.27
CA SER A 61 -10.18 -36.32 16.86
C SER A 61 -9.44 -35.90 15.56
N ALA A 62 -8.36 -36.60 15.17
CA ALA A 62 -7.31 -36.05 14.29
C ALA A 62 -7.29 -36.56 12.84
N ASP A 63 -7.12 -35.63 11.88
CA ASP A 63 -6.46 -35.80 10.58
C ASP A 63 -5.79 -34.47 10.18
N SER A 64 -4.54 -34.51 9.72
CA SER A 64 -3.70 -33.32 9.49
C SER A 64 -3.84 -32.75 8.08
N ARG A 65 -5.08 -32.60 7.60
CA ARG A 65 -5.41 -32.03 6.29
C ARG A 65 -6.55 -31.04 6.48
N LEU A 66 -6.28 -29.76 6.25
CA LEU A 66 -7.23 -28.68 6.49
C LEU A 66 -8.37 -28.72 5.48
N GLU A 67 -9.40 -29.49 5.81
CA GLU A 67 -10.71 -29.38 5.18
C GLU A 67 -11.35 -28.03 5.53
N LYS A 68 -12.17 -27.56 4.59
CA LYS A 68 -13.00 -26.34 4.58
C LYS A 68 -13.12 -25.59 5.92
N ARG A 69 -12.25 -24.59 6.15
CA ARG A 69 -12.39 -23.67 7.28
C ARG A 69 -13.39 -22.57 6.99
N ASP A 70 -14.56 -22.65 7.59
CA ASP A 70 -15.50 -21.55 7.71
C ASP A 70 -14.92 -20.41 8.58
N GLY A 71 -15.13 -19.17 8.17
CA GLY A 71 -14.79 -17.99 8.97
C GLY A 71 -13.29 -17.66 9.18
N THR A 72 -12.34 -18.37 8.56
CA THR A 72 -10.91 -17.98 8.61
C THR A 72 -10.70 -16.63 7.96
N LYS A 73 -9.92 -15.78 8.62
CA LYS A 73 -9.55 -14.45 8.17
C LYS A 73 -8.04 -14.44 7.89
N TYR A 74 -7.65 -13.92 6.73
CA TYR A 74 -6.27 -13.90 6.27
C TYR A 74 -5.75 -12.46 6.18
N VAL A 75 -4.50 -12.25 6.62
CA VAL A 75 -3.77 -11.01 6.39
C VAL A 75 -2.56 -11.31 5.51
N PHE A 76 -2.47 -10.63 4.37
CA PHE A 76 -1.34 -10.70 3.46
C PHE A 76 -0.45 -9.47 3.56
N MET A 77 0.80 -9.59 3.12
CA MET A 77 1.72 -8.46 2.97
C MET A 77 2.16 -8.36 1.50
N HIS A 78 2.05 -7.18 0.89
CA HIS A 78 2.46 -6.96 -0.50
C HIS A 78 3.96 -6.64 -0.57
N HIS A 79 4.70 -7.23 -1.52
CA HIS A 79 6.14 -7.00 -1.69
C HIS A 79 6.47 -6.70 -3.15
N VAL A 80 7.25 -5.66 -3.39
CA VAL A 80 7.52 -5.09 -4.72
C VAL A 80 8.94 -5.39 -5.19
N PHE A 81 9.07 -5.80 -6.46
CA PHE A 81 10.35 -5.89 -7.18
C PHE A 81 10.67 -4.58 -7.89
N HIS A 82 11.51 -3.74 -7.29
CA HIS A 82 11.94 -2.48 -7.92
C HIS A 82 13.07 -2.69 -8.94
N SER A 83 12.89 -2.23 -10.17
CA SER A 83 13.96 -2.20 -11.17
C SER A 83 14.88 -1.00 -10.94
N PHE A 84 16.12 -1.24 -10.54
CA PHE A 84 17.15 -0.21 -10.39
C PHE A 84 17.90 0.01 -11.71
N LYS A 85 17.85 1.25 -12.23
CA LYS A 85 18.75 1.69 -13.30
C LYS A 85 19.99 2.33 -12.68
N GLY A 86 21.09 1.58 -12.67
CA GLY A 86 22.38 2.06 -12.20
C GLY A 86 23.04 3.02 -13.18
N CYS A 87 23.07 4.31 -12.83
CA CYS A 87 23.93 5.29 -13.49
C CYS A 87 25.39 5.12 -13.05
N LEU A 88 26.04 4.06 -13.51
CA LEU A 88 27.49 3.98 -13.58
C LEU A 88 27.95 4.38 -14.98
N GLU A 89 28.20 5.67 -15.18
CA GLU A 89 28.99 6.14 -16.32
C GLU A 89 30.42 5.63 -16.17
N LEU A 90 30.71 4.43 -16.68
CA LEU A 90 32.04 3.98 -17.14
C LEU A 90 31.94 2.57 -17.76
N SER A 91 32.25 2.48 -19.06
CA SER A 91 32.20 1.29 -19.95
C SER A 91 30.80 0.81 -20.39
N SER A 92 30.74 0.30 -21.62
CA SER A 92 29.53 0.27 -22.47
C SER A 92 28.74 -1.05 -22.48
N ASP A 93 29.18 -2.09 -21.77
CA ASP A 93 28.85 -3.48 -22.15
C ASP A 93 28.30 -4.39 -21.03
N LEU A 94 27.96 -3.87 -19.85
CA LEU A 94 27.19 -4.62 -18.83
C LEU A 94 26.21 -3.72 -18.05
N TYR A 95 25.07 -3.43 -18.66
CA TYR A 95 23.88 -3.00 -17.91
C TYR A 95 23.25 -4.23 -17.25
N THR A 96 23.31 -4.31 -15.92
CA THR A 96 22.50 -5.23 -15.14
C THR A 96 21.44 -4.42 -14.40
N ASP A 97 20.26 -4.30 -15.02
CA ASP A 97 19.05 -3.91 -14.30
C ASP A 97 18.78 -5.06 -13.31
N THR A 98 19.33 -4.98 -12.10
CA THR A 98 19.22 -6.02 -11.07
C THR A 98 18.88 -5.42 -9.73
N TYR A 99 17.77 -5.90 -9.16
CA TYR A 99 17.39 -5.64 -7.78
C TYR A 99 18.36 -6.38 -6.83
N GLU A 100 19.07 -5.64 -5.98
CA GLU A 100 19.98 -6.17 -4.95
C GLU A 100 19.19 -6.75 -3.76
N TYR A 101 18.42 -7.79 -4.04
CA TYR A 101 17.63 -8.50 -3.04
C TYR A 101 18.01 -9.98 -3.08
N THR A 102 18.66 -10.43 -2.01
CA THR A 102 19.29 -11.75 -1.94
C THR A 102 18.37 -12.76 -1.27
N HIS A 103 18.79 -14.04 -1.23
CA HIS A 103 18.12 -15.04 -0.42
C HIS A 103 18.14 -14.66 1.09
N ASP A 104 19.23 -14.06 1.58
CA ASP A 104 19.32 -13.60 2.97
C ASP A 104 18.40 -12.40 3.24
N SER A 105 18.22 -11.50 2.25
CA SER A 105 17.19 -10.43 2.31
C SER A 105 15.79 -11.03 2.49
N TRP A 106 15.46 -12.08 1.73
CA TRP A 106 14.17 -12.78 1.88
C TRP A 106 14.01 -13.44 3.25
N LEU A 107 15.04 -14.13 3.75
CA LEU A 107 14.99 -14.77 5.06
C LEU A 107 14.75 -13.75 6.18
N ASN A 108 15.49 -12.65 6.18
CA ASN A 108 15.34 -11.56 7.15
C ASN A 108 13.94 -10.96 7.13
N ASP A 109 13.40 -10.70 5.94
CA ASP A 109 12.11 -10.03 5.81
C ASP A 109 10.97 -11.00 6.13
N PHE A 110 11.03 -12.27 5.72
CA PHE A 110 10.04 -13.27 6.12
C PHE A 110 10.05 -13.57 7.62
N ASP A 111 11.20 -13.54 8.30
CA ASP A 111 11.26 -13.66 9.77
C ASP A 111 10.55 -12.49 10.46
N GLN A 112 10.73 -11.25 9.98
CA GLN A 112 10.02 -10.08 10.50
C GLN A 112 8.52 -10.11 10.19
N ILE A 113 8.15 -10.51 8.98
CA ILE A 113 6.76 -10.59 8.50
C ILE A 113 5.97 -11.66 9.26
N ARG A 114 6.54 -12.87 9.39
CA ARG A 114 5.87 -13.99 10.06
C ARG A 114 5.75 -13.81 11.58
N ALA A 115 6.65 -13.04 12.20
CA ALA A 115 6.58 -12.71 13.62
C ALA A 115 5.35 -11.88 14.03
N LYS A 116 4.53 -11.43 13.06
CA LYS A 116 3.29 -10.69 13.28
C LYS A 116 2.06 -11.34 12.61
N ASP A 117 2.08 -12.66 12.47
CA ASP A 117 0.96 -13.47 11.97
C ASP A 117 0.46 -13.12 10.55
N ILE A 118 1.32 -12.61 9.67
CA ILE A 118 1.01 -12.53 8.23
C ILE A 118 0.95 -13.95 7.64
N ASP A 119 -0.13 -14.26 6.91
CA ASP A 119 -0.41 -15.59 6.38
C ASP A 119 0.35 -15.89 5.07
N ALA A 120 0.58 -14.87 4.24
CA ALA A 120 1.38 -14.98 3.02
C ALA A 120 1.87 -13.61 2.51
N VAL A 121 2.92 -13.63 1.69
CA VAL A 121 3.43 -12.47 0.96
C VAL A 121 3.01 -12.51 -0.52
N ALA A 122 2.42 -11.42 -1.01
CA ALA A 122 2.08 -11.22 -2.41
C ALA A 122 3.31 -10.65 -3.16
N LEU A 123 3.88 -11.42 -4.07
CA LEU A 123 5.08 -11.07 -4.84
C LEU A 123 4.67 -10.31 -6.10
N ASN A 124 4.86 -8.99 -6.14
CA ASN A 124 4.49 -8.12 -7.25
C ASN A 124 5.49 -8.23 -8.42
N VAL A 125 5.08 -8.86 -9.53
CA VAL A 125 5.96 -9.12 -10.69
C VAL A 125 5.59 -8.30 -11.92
N GLY A 126 6.62 -7.71 -12.53
CA GLY A 126 6.62 -7.09 -13.85
C GLY A 126 7.36 -7.94 -14.89
N ARG A 127 7.57 -7.40 -16.09
CA ARG A 127 8.10 -8.15 -17.25
C ARG A 127 9.60 -8.48 -17.21
N ASP A 128 10.38 -7.89 -16.30
CA ASP A 128 11.84 -7.94 -16.38
C ASP A 128 12.38 -9.36 -16.07
N THR A 129 13.25 -9.87 -16.94
CA THR A 129 13.64 -11.29 -16.96
C THR A 129 14.29 -11.79 -15.66
N TRP A 130 15.00 -10.91 -14.95
CA TRP A 130 15.64 -11.20 -13.66
C TRP A 130 14.66 -11.47 -12.52
N GLN A 131 13.40 -10.99 -12.61
CA GLN A 131 12.42 -11.15 -11.54
C GLN A 131 12.07 -12.61 -11.28
N SER A 132 12.09 -13.46 -12.32
CA SER A 132 11.88 -14.90 -12.20
C SER A 132 12.86 -15.58 -11.24
N ALA A 133 14.13 -15.16 -11.24
CA ALA A 133 15.15 -15.64 -10.30
C ALA A 133 14.87 -15.16 -8.86
N ARG A 134 14.48 -13.89 -8.69
CA ARG A 134 14.15 -13.34 -7.37
C ARG A 134 12.88 -13.95 -6.77
N VAL A 135 11.89 -14.31 -7.60
CA VAL A 135 10.73 -15.11 -7.17
C VAL A 135 11.15 -16.51 -6.76
N GLN A 136 12.06 -17.16 -7.50
CA GLN A 136 12.59 -18.47 -7.12
C GLN A 136 13.35 -18.42 -5.77
N ASP A 137 14.11 -17.36 -5.52
CA ASP A 137 14.75 -17.11 -4.22
C ASP A 137 13.72 -16.94 -3.09
N ALA A 138 12.62 -16.23 -3.37
CA ALA A 138 11.51 -16.02 -2.44
C ALA A 138 10.80 -17.33 -2.06
N TYR A 139 10.44 -18.17 -3.03
CA TYR A 139 9.85 -19.50 -2.73
C TYR A 139 10.80 -20.37 -1.91
N SER A 140 12.10 -20.33 -2.21
CA SER A 140 13.13 -21.07 -1.46
C SER A 140 13.20 -20.61 0.00
N ALA A 141 13.28 -19.30 0.24
CA ALA A 141 13.34 -18.74 1.59
C ALA A 141 12.04 -18.96 2.37
N ALA A 142 10.88 -18.79 1.73
CA ALA A 142 9.57 -19.03 2.32
C ALA A 142 9.42 -20.47 2.82
N ALA A 143 9.82 -21.44 1.99
CA ALA A 143 9.86 -22.85 2.35
C ALA A 143 10.78 -23.15 3.56
N MET A 144 11.89 -22.43 3.70
CA MET A 144 12.84 -22.62 4.80
C MET A 144 12.31 -22.12 6.15
N VAL A 145 11.62 -20.97 6.18
CA VAL A 145 11.10 -20.36 7.42
C VAL A 145 9.64 -20.69 7.73
N GLY A 146 8.96 -21.45 6.86
CA GLY A 146 7.54 -21.79 6.99
C GLY A 146 6.59 -20.65 6.65
N MET A 147 7.04 -19.66 5.86
CA MET A 147 6.19 -18.61 5.29
C MET A 147 5.51 -19.13 4.01
N SER A 148 4.38 -18.51 3.64
CA SER A 148 3.76 -18.73 2.33
C SER A 148 3.90 -17.50 1.43
N VAL A 149 3.92 -17.71 0.12
CA VAL A 149 3.98 -16.67 -0.90
C VAL A 149 2.99 -16.97 -2.03
N PHE A 150 2.58 -15.95 -2.77
CA PHE A 150 1.85 -16.09 -4.03
C PHE A 150 2.20 -14.96 -4.99
N ILE A 151 1.87 -15.13 -6.27
CA ILE A 151 2.24 -14.15 -7.30
C ILE A 151 1.12 -13.12 -7.46
N SER A 152 1.51 -11.85 -7.46
CA SER A 152 0.71 -10.70 -7.89
C SER A 152 1.27 -10.18 -9.21
N PHE A 153 0.58 -10.39 -10.32
CA PHE A 153 1.02 -9.85 -11.61
C PHE A 153 0.69 -8.36 -11.72
N ASP A 154 1.67 -7.48 -11.88
CA ASP A 154 1.40 -6.07 -12.22
C ASP A 154 1.29 -5.92 -13.74
N TYR A 155 0.08 -6.02 -14.28
CA TYR A 155 -0.19 -5.88 -15.71
C TYR A 155 -0.04 -4.44 -16.24
N THR A 156 0.41 -3.48 -15.43
CA THR A 156 0.90 -2.18 -15.94
C THR A 156 2.37 -2.27 -16.41
N SER A 157 3.10 -3.32 -16.00
CA SER A 157 4.49 -3.59 -16.36
C SER A 157 4.67 -4.95 -17.06
N PHE A 158 4.04 -5.99 -16.53
CA PHE A 158 4.02 -7.38 -16.99
C PHE A 158 3.32 -7.54 -18.33
N ASP A 159 3.79 -8.49 -19.16
CA ASP A 159 3.21 -8.76 -20.47
C ASP A 159 1.75 -9.21 -20.34
N CYS A 160 0.83 -8.50 -21.01
CA CYS A 160 -0.58 -8.88 -21.04
C CYS A 160 -0.83 -10.07 -21.99
N ASN A 161 -0.36 -11.24 -21.57
CA ASN A 161 -0.39 -12.48 -22.32
C ASN A 161 -0.84 -13.64 -21.42
N ILE A 162 -1.85 -14.37 -21.89
CA ILE A 162 -2.48 -15.51 -21.20
C ILE A 162 -1.49 -16.66 -21.04
N GLU A 163 -0.77 -17.03 -22.10
CA GLU A 163 0.20 -18.12 -22.10
C GLU A 163 1.39 -17.82 -21.18
N THR A 164 1.94 -16.60 -21.24
CA THR A 164 2.99 -16.15 -20.31
C THR A 164 2.52 -16.26 -18.86
N THR A 165 1.31 -15.78 -18.54
CA THR A 165 0.74 -15.87 -17.18
C THR A 165 0.58 -17.34 -16.74
N VAL A 166 0.00 -18.19 -17.58
CA VAL A 166 -0.19 -19.63 -17.28
C VAL A 166 1.15 -20.32 -17.06
N ASN A 167 2.17 -20.03 -17.87
CA ASN A 167 3.51 -20.61 -17.75
C ASN A 167 4.18 -20.20 -16.42
N TRP A 168 4.08 -18.92 -16.04
CA TRP A 168 4.55 -18.45 -14.72
C TRP A 168 3.84 -19.18 -13.59
N VAL A 169 2.51 -19.19 -13.56
CA VAL A 169 1.76 -19.87 -12.49
C VAL A 169 2.10 -21.37 -12.42
N ASN A 170 2.22 -22.04 -13.57
CA ASN A 170 2.56 -23.46 -13.62
C ASN A 170 3.99 -23.76 -13.13
N ALA A 171 4.94 -22.85 -13.29
CA ALA A 171 6.30 -23.01 -12.77
C ALA A 171 6.35 -23.00 -11.23
N TYR A 172 5.57 -22.13 -10.58
CA TYR A 172 5.65 -21.92 -9.13
C TYR A 172 4.56 -22.63 -8.30
N LYS A 173 3.37 -22.92 -8.84
CA LYS A 173 2.22 -23.47 -8.07
C LYS A 173 2.47 -24.80 -7.35
N GLY A 174 3.47 -25.55 -7.80
CA GLY A 174 3.89 -26.82 -7.22
C GLY A 174 4.92 -26.70 -6.09
N LEU A 175 5.55 -25.54 -5.92
CA LEU A 175 6.65 -25.37 -4.96
C LEU A 175 6.15 -25.35 -3.51
N PRO A 176 6.97 -25.81 -2.55
CA PRO A 176 6.79 -25.49 -1.14
C PRO A 176 6.70 -23.98 -0.93
N GLY A 177 5.88 -23.54 0.02
CA GLY A 177 5.60 -22.13 0.25
C GLY A 177 4.51 -21.51 -0.64
N GLN A 178 4.00 -22.17 -1.69
CA GLN A 178 2.84 -21.64 -2.43
C GLN A 178 1.59 -21.56 -1.52
N PHE A 179 1.09 -20.35 -1.27
CA PHE A 179 -0.17 -20.13 -0.58
C PHE A 179 -1.35 -20.66 -1.40
N LYS A 180 -2.27 -21.39 -0.75
CA LYS A 180 -3.38 -22.11 -1.40
C LYS A 180 -4.68 -21.96 -0.61
N ILE A 181 -5.77 -21.69 -1.32
CA ILE A 181 -7.13 -21.74 -0.77
C ILE A 181 -7.82 -22.99 -1.31
N ASN A 182 -8.23 -23.91 -0.41
CA ASN A 182 -8.84 -25.20 -0.79
C ASN A 182 -8.02 -25.98 -1.84
N GLY A 183 -6.69 -25.97 -1.70
CA GLY A 183 -5.74 -26.62 -2.62
C GLY A 183 -5.43 -25.85 -3.91
N ARG A 184 -6.17 -24.78 -4.23
CA ARG A 184 -5.97 -23.94 -5.43
C ARG A 184 -4.88 -22.89 -5.16
N PRO A 185 -3.86 -22.74 -6.03
CA PRO A 185 -2.82 -21.72 -5.86
C PRO A 185 -3.43 -20.32 -5.96
N MET A 186 -3.09 -19.46 -5.02
CA MET A 186 -3.52 -18.06 -5.02
C MET A 186 -2.85 -17.31 -6.18
N ILE A 187 -3.64 -16.53 -6.92
CA ILE A 187 -3.19 -15.64 -7.99
C ILE A 187 -3.86 -14.29 -7.78
N SER A 188 -3.08 -13.23 -7.67
CA SER A 188 -3.57 -11.85 -7.66
C SER A 188 -2.94 -11.03 -8.78
N SER A 189 -3.37 -9.77 -8.91
CA SER A 189 -2.78 -8.82 -9.84
C SER A 189 -3.00 -7.39 -9.39
N TYR A 190 -2.17 -6.49 -9.90
CA TYR A 190 -2.52 -5.09 -10.08
C TYR A 190 -2.83 -4.87 -11.57
N SER A 191 -4.00 -4.32 -11.88
CA SER A 191 -4.59 -4.31 -13.22
C SER A 191 -4.85 -5.73 -13.79
N GLY A 192 -5.06 -5.82 -15.11
CA GLY A 192 -5.37 -7.05 -15.85
C GLY A 192 -6.64 -6.94 -16.69
N ASP A 193 -7.15 -5.74 -16.94
CA ASP A 193 -8.28 -5.47 -17.83
C ASP A 193 -8.01 -5.94 -19.27
N CYS A 194 -6.76 -5.77 -19.72
CA CYS A 194 -6.29 -6.12 -21.05
C CYS A 194 -6.37 -7.62 -21.39
N LEU A 195 -6.47 -8.51 -20.40
CA LEU A 195 -6.70 -9.96 -20.60
C LEU A 195 -8.16 -10.27 -20.95
N GLY A 196 -9.08 -9.38 -20.58
CA GLY A 196 -10.52 -9.59 -20.66
C GLY A 196 -11.04 -10.72 -19.75
N PRO A 197 -12.38 -10.90 -19.68
CA PRO A 197 -12.99 -12.00 -18.94
C PRO A 197 -12.51 -13.38 -19.40
N ASP A 198 -12.45 -13.58 -20.72
CA ASP A 198 -12.09 -14.87 -21.33
C ASP A 198 -10.63 -15.26 -21.03
N GLY A 199 -9.71 -14.29 -21.00
CA GLY A 199 -8.31 -14.53 -20.64
C GLY A 199 -8.15 -14.94 -19.19
N TRP A 200 -8.83 -14.25 -18.27
CA TRP A 200 -8.86 -14.61 -16.84
C TRP A 200 -9.52 -15.97 -16.58
N GLN A 201 -10.62 -16.29 -17.26
CA GLN A 201 -11.25 -17.61 -17.21
C GLN A 201 -10.28 -18.68 -17.72
N THR A 202 -9.58 -18.43 -18.83
CA THR A 202 -8.56 -19.34 -19.39
C THR A 202 -7.40 -19.57 -18.42
N ILE A 203 -6.91 -18.52 -17.76
CA ILE A 203 -5.88 -18.63 -16.70
C ILE A 203 -6.38 -19.52 -15.56
N ARG A 204 -7.61 -19.30 -15.07
CA ARG A 204 -8.19 -20.13 -14.00
C ARG A 204 -8.25 -21.60 -14.41
N ASP A 205 -8.77 -21.88 -15.59
CA ASP A 205 -9.06 -23.25 -16.04
C ASP A 205 -7.78 -24.04 -16.36
N GLN A 206 -6.74 -23.39 -16.91
CA GLN A 206 -5.45 -24.04 -17.18
C GLN A 206 -4.56 -24.18 -15.94
N THR A 207 -4.68 -23.30 -14.94
CA THR A 207 -3.82 -23.31 -13.74
C THR A 207 -4.46 -24.03 -12.55
N GLY A 208 -5.79 -24.01 -12.44
CA GLY A 208 -6.56 -24.36 -11.25
C GLY A 208 -6.59 -23.24 -10.18
N GLY A 209 -6.04 -22.06 -10.46
CA GLY A 209 -5.79 -21.01 -9.47
C GLY A 209 -7.05 -20.39 -8.85
N PHE A 210 -6.91 -19.87 -7.63
CA PHE A 210 -7.88 -19.02 -6.94
C PHE A 210 -7.58 -17.57 -7.32
N LEU A 211 -8.55 -16.88 -7.93
CA LEU A 211 -8.33 -15.54 -8.48
C LEU A 211 -8.77 -14.45 -7.50
N MET A 212 -7.83 -13.56 -7.15
CA MET A 212 -8.06 -12.30 -6.43
C MET A 212 -7.34 -11.12 -7.10
N PRO A 213 -7.76 -10.70 -8.31
CA PRO A 213 -7.16 -9.55 -8.98
C PRO A 213 -7.68 -8.23 -8.39
N PHE A 214 -6.94 -7.14 -8.63
CA PHE A 214 -7.46 -5.78 -8.62
C PHE A 214 -7.46 -5.28 -10.07
N ILE A 215 -8.63 -4.96 -10.60
CA ILE A 215 -8.79 -4.45 -11.97
C ILE A 215 -9.52 -3.10 -11.87
N TYR A 216 -8.87 -2.04 -12.34
CA TYR A 216 -9.41 -0.68 -12.36
C TYR A 216 -9.83 -0.24 -13.75
N GLY A 217 -10.62 0.83 -13.85
CA GLY A 217 -10.99 1.46 -15.13
C GLY A 217 -12.09 0.75 -15.93
N ASN A 218 -12.53 -0.43 -15.49
CA ASN A 218 -13.74 -1.10 -15.96
C ASN A 218 -14.99 -0.61 -15.23
N ASP A 219 -16.16 -0.96 -15.74
CA ASP A 219 -17.42 -0.84 -14.99
C ASP A 219 -17.46 -1.87 -13.85
N ASP A 220 -17.48 -1.39 -12.60
CA ASP A 220 -17.48 -2.25 -11.40
C ASP A 220 -18.66 -3.24 -11.39
N GLN A 221 -19.79 -2.94 -12.05
CA GLN A 221 -20.93 -3.86 -12.14
C GLN A 221 -20.59 -5.17 -12.89
N GLN A 222 -19.49 -5.19 -13.64
CA GLN A 222 -18.96 -6.40 -14.26
C GLN A 222 -18.41 -7.41 -13.24
N LEU A 223 -18.03 -6.97 -12.04
CA LEU A 223 -17.56 -7.84 -10.95
C LEU A 223 -18.69 -8.62 -10.26
N LYS A 224 -19.95 -8.20 -10.45
CA LYS A 224 -21.13 -8.82 -9.82
C LYS A 224 -21.31 -10.28 -10.24
N LYS A 225 -21.82 -11.13 -9.36
CA LYS A 225 -22.15 -12.54 -9.69
C LYS A 225 -23.09 -12.59 -10.91
N GLY A 226 -22.72 -13.40 -11.91
CA GLY A 226 -23.46 -13.51 -13.18
C GLY A 226 -23.08 -12.48 -14.25
N SER A 227 -22.28 -11.46 -13.93
CA SER A 227 -21.65 -10.57 -14.90
C SER A 227 -20.34 -11.15 -15.45
N SER A 228 -19.71 -10.47 -16.42
CA SER A 228 -18.51 -10.92 -17.13
C SER A 228 -17.34 -11.32 -16.22
N TYR A 229 -17.02 -10.55 -15.18
CA TYR A 229 -15.99 -10.86 -14.18
C TYR A 229 -16.56 -11.49 -12.90
N GLY A 230 -17.85 -11.86 -12.91
CA GLY A 230 -18.56 -12.45 -11.76
C GLY A 230 -18.05 -13.83 -11.31
N PHE A 231 -17.10 -14.41 -12.05
CA PHE A 231 -16.49 -15.70 -11.76
C PHE A 231 -15.20 -15.61 -10.91
N PHE A 232 -14.66 -14.41 -10.66
CA PHE A 232 -13.52 -14.25 -9.74
C PHE A 232 -13.89 -14.75 -8.34
N ASP A 233 -12.96 -15.47 -7.70
CA ASP A 233 -13.18 -16.05 -6.37
C ASP A 233 -13.16 -14.99 -5.26
N SER A 234 -12.32 -13.97 -5.44
CA SER A 234 -12.23 -12.76 -4.62
C SER A 234 -11.87 -11.57 -5.53
N TRP A 235 -12.00 -10.34 -5.04
CA TRP A 235 -11.46 -9.13 -5.67
C TRP A 235 -11.09 -8.15 -4.56
N TYR A 236 -9.90 -7.54 -4.65
CA TYR A 236 -9.40 -6.66 -3.60
C TYR A 236 -9.31 -5.21 -4.07
N CYS A 237 -9.79 -4.28 -3.24
CA CYS A 237 -9.72 -2.86 -3.56
C CYS A 237 -8.35 -2.27 -3.20
N TRP A 238 -7.48 -2.02 -4.19
CA TRP A 238 -6.17 -1.40 -3.95
C TRP A 238 -6.26 -0.01 -3.32
N GLY A 239 -7.15 0.84 -3.86
CA GLY A 239 -7.28 2.24 -3.44
C GLY A 239 -7.93 2.44 -2.07
N CYS A 240 -8.56 1.40 -1.51
CA CYS A 240 -9.33 1.48 -0.26
C CYS A 240 -8.46 1.51 1.01
N ALA A 241 -7.13 1.59 0.90
CA ALA A 241 -6.25 1.85 2.05
C ALA A 241 -6.22 3.34 2.48
N TRP A 242 -6.41 4.28 1.53
CA TRP A 242 -6.24 5.72 1.77
C TRP A 242 -7.47 6.53 1.35
N PRO A 243 -7.72 7.72 1.94
CA PRO A 243 -8.74 8.63 1.44
C PRO A 243 -8.33 9.17 0.06
N GLN A 244 -9.28 9.22 -0.88
CA GLN A 244 -9.06 9.68 -2.26
C GLN A 244 -9.29 11.21 -2.41
N GLY A 245 -8.99 11.98 -1.36
CA GLY A 245 -9.18 13.43 -1.30
C GLY A 245 -8.95 13.99 0.10
N ASN A 246 -9.21 15.29 0.30
CA ASN A 246 -9.06 15.96 1.59
C ASN A 246 -10.22 15.67 2.56
N TYR A 247 -10.36 14.42 2.98
CA TYR A 247 -11.29 13.96 4.00
C TYR A 247 -10.67 12.78 4.76
N ASN A 248 -11.19 12.47 5.95
CA ASN A 248 -10.74 11.31 6.72
C ASN A 248 -11.24 10.03 6.01
N LYS A 249 -10.48 8.93 6.04
CA LYS A 249 -10.92 7.67 5.43
C LYS A 249 -12.21 7.17 6.10
N THR A 250 -13.19 6.76 5.31
CA THR A 250 -14.46 6.12 5.75
C THR A 250 -14.53 4.67 5.25
N THR A 251 -15.69 4.03 5.41
CA THR A 251 -16.01 2.69 4.85
C THR A 251 -16.95 2.75 3.64
N ASP A 252 -17.18 3.93 3.05
CA ASP A 252 -18.18 4.10 1.99
C ASP A 252 -17.77 3.38 0.69
N ASP A 253 -16.47 3.38 0.37
CA ASP A 253 -15.87 2.60 -0.71
C ASP A 253 -15.92 1.09 -0.42
N ASP A 254 -15.63 0.65 0.80
CA ASP A 254 -15.81 -0.75 1.22
C ASP A 254 -17.25 -1.21 1.00
N HIS A 255 -18.24 -0.48 1.53
CA HIS A 255 -19.65 -0.84 1.41
C HIS A 255 -20.15 -0.78 -0.04
N TYR A 256 -19.65 0.15 -0.85
CA TYR A 256 -19.92 0.16 -2.30
C TYR A 256 -19.48 -1.14 -2.97
N TYR A 257 -18.25 -1.60 -2.73
CA TYR A 257 -17.74 -2.84 -3.32
C TYR A 257 -18.35 -4.11 -2.70
N MET A 258 -18.63 -4.13 -1.40
CA MET A 258 -19.36 -5.22 -0.73
C MET A 258 -20.74 -5.46 -1.35
N ASN A 259 -21.46 -4.39 -1.73
CA ASN A 259 -22.75 -4.49 -2.42
C ASN A 259 -22.69 -5.10 -3.83
N ILE A 260 -21.49 -5.17 -4.43
CA ILE A 260 -21.24 -5.75 -5.77
C ILE A 260 -20.68 -7.17 -5.66
N LEU A 261 -19.71 -7.37 -4.77
CA LEU A 261 -18.92 -8.60 -4.65
C LEU A 261 -19.49 -9.59 -3.63
N GLU A 262 -20.29 -9.12 -2.68
CA GLU A 262 -20.73 -9.84 -1.48
C GLU A 262 -19.51 -10.34 -0.68
N SER A 263 -19.53 -11.58 -0.18
CA SER A 263 -18.44 -12.21 0.58
C SER A 263 -17.12 -12.41 -0.19
N ARG A 264 -17.04 -11.98 -1.44
CA ARG A 264 -15.83 -12.00 -2.28
C ARG A 264 -15.04 -10.68 -2.21
N TYR A 265 -15.52 -9.71 -1.42
CA TYR A 265 -14.79 -8.47 -1.22
C TYR A 265 -13.57 -8.68 -0.31
N ALA A 266 -12.45 -8.11 -0.76
CA ALA A 266 -11.23 -7.93 -0.01
C ALA A 266 -10.79 -6.46 -0.10
N THR A 267 -9.94 -6.01 0.81
CA THR A 267 -9.45 -4.62 0.83
C THR A 267 -7.99 -4.57 1.24
N THR A 268 -7.33 -3.47 0.85
CA THR A 268 -6.01 -3.12 1.35
C THR A 268 -6.08 -2.32 2.65
N ILE A 269 -4.95 -2.27 3.34
CA ILE A 269 -4.63 -1.31 4.41
C ILE A 269 -3.17 -0.86 4.28
N SER A 270 -2.90 0.40 4.60
CA SER A 270 -1.60 1.05 4.44
C SER A 270 -1.47 2.21 5.41
N PRO A 271 -0.25 2.60 5.84
CA PRO A 271 -0.10 3.69 6.81
C PRO A 271 -0.05 5.08 6.17
N TRP A 272 0.50 5.18 4.97
CA TRP A 272 0.95 6.44 4.38
C TRP A 272 1.06 6.30 2.85
N MET A 273 1.13 7.41 2.11
CA MET A 273 1.30 7.41 0.65
C MET A 273 1.85 8.76 0.19
N PHE A 274 3.08 8.75 -0.32
CA PHE A 274 3.78 9.92 -0.84
C PHE A 274 4.79 9.51 -1.91
N THR A 275 4.74 10.18 -3.06
CA THR A 275 5.69 10.01 -4.16
C THR A 275 6.22 11.36 -4.61
N HIS A 276 7.48 11.43 -5.05
CA HIS A 276 8.09 12.67 -5.53
C HIS A 276 8.98 12.48 -6.76
N TYR A 277 8.42 11.82 -7.79
CA TYR A 277 9.04 11.67 -9.12
C TYR A 277 8.43 12.66 -10.12
N ASP A 278 9.15 12.97 -11.20
CA ASP A 278 8.70 13.84 -12.31
C ASP A 278 7.36 13.39 -12.94
N SER A 279 7.15 12.08 -12.95
CA SER A 279 6.02 11.34 -13.51
C SER A 279 4.94 11.04 -12.48
N LYS A 280 5.24 11.19 -11.18
CA LYS A 280 4.37 10.81 -10.07
C LYS A 280 4.71 11.61 -8.80
N ASN A 281 4.01 12.71 -8.59
CA ASN A 281 4.27 13.67 -7.51
C ASN A 281 2.99 14.02 -6.73
N PHE A 282 2.64 13.21 -5.72
CA PHE A 282 1.44 13.42 -4.90
C PHE A 282 1.58 12.87 -3.49
N TYR A 283 0.68 13.30 -2.62
CA TYR A 283 0.48 12.85 -1.26
C TYR A 283 -1.01 12.48 -1.06
N LEU A 284 -1.30 11.36 -0.40
CA LEU A 284 -2.65 11.07 0.10
C LEU A 284 -2.69 11.24 1.62
N ARG A 285 -3.83 11.70 2.14
CA ARG A 285 -3.98 12.14 3.52
C ARG A 285 -3.81 10.99 4.54
N GLY A 286 -2.67 10.99 5.24
CA GLY A 286 -2.31 10.09 6.34
C GLY A 286 -2.66 10.60 7.75
N ASP A 287 -3.39 11.71 7.84
CA ASP A 287 -3.88 12.31 9.08
C ASP A 287 -4.95 11.44 9.79
N ASP A 288 -5.46 11.92 10.94
CA ASP A 288 -6.53 11.26 11.72
C ASP A 288 -6.20 9.82 12.14
N TRP A 289 -4.92 9.62 12.47
CA TRP A 289 -4.33 8.31 12.77
C TRP A 289 -4.67 7.24 11.73
N LEU A 290 -4.59 7.57 10.42
CA LEU A 290 -5.09 6.77 9.29
C LEU A 290 -5.00 5.26 9.50
N LEU A 291 -3.81 4.71 9.77
CA LEU A 291 -3.60 3.27 9.94
C LEU A 291 -4.48 2.64 11.04
N ILE A 292 -4.58 3.30 12.20
CA ILE A 292 -5.35 2.81 13.35
C ILE A 292 -6.83 2.95 13.07
N THR A 293 -7.26 4.13 12.61
CA THR A 293 -8.66 4.39 12.25
C THR A 293 -9.12 3.43 11.14
N ARG A 294 -8.24 3.09 10.19
CA ARG A 294 -8.52 2.09 9.15
C ARG A 294 -8.59 0.67 9.71
N TRP A 295 -7.69 0.26 10.61
CA TRP A 295 -7.81 -1.03 11.30
C TRP A 295 -9.11 -1.15 12.10
N GLU A 296 -9.50 -0.12 12.84
CA GLU A 296 -10.76 -0.06 13.59
C GLU A 296 -11.99 -0.22 12.67
N GLN A 297 -11.97 0.40 11.48
CA GLN A 297 -13.00 0.23 10.44
C GLN A 297 -13.04 -1.20 9.88
N LEU A 298 -11.90 -1.79 9.53
CA LEU A 298 -11.86 -3.16 9.02
C LEU A 298 -12.33 -4.17 10.09
N ILE A 299 -12.08 -3.85 11.36
CA ILE A 299 -12.57 -4.62 12.51
C ILE A 299 -14.09 -4.50 12.67
N SER A 300 -14.68 -3.31 12.51
CA SER A 300 -16.14 -3.15 12.58
C SER A 300 -16.89 -3.89 11.45
N MET A 301 -16.20 -4.12 10.32
CA MET A 301 -16.71 -4.90 9.18
C MET A 301 -16.18 -6.34 9.12
N ARG A 302 -15.45 -6.80 10.16
CA ARG A 302 -14.67 -8.05 10.14
C ARG A 302 -15.45 -9.25 9.64
N ASP A 303 -16.70 -9.39 10.01
CA ASP A 303 -17.50 -10.57 9.67
C ASP A 303 -17.80 -10.69 8.17
N GLN A 304 -17.82 -9.57 7.45
CA GLN A 304 -18.01 -9.50 5.99
C GLN A 304 -16.71 -9.72 5.18
N LEU A 305 -15.54 -9.49 5.80
CA LEU A 305 -14.23 -9.58 5.15
C LEU A 305 -13.62 -10.98 5.29
N THR A 306 -12.95 -11.48 4.24
CA THR A 306 -12.14 -12.72 4.33
C THR A 306 -10.63 -12.43 4.26
N PHE A 307 -10.25 -11.45 3.45
CA PHE A 307 -8.86 -11.09 3.18
C PHE A 307 -8.63 -9.59 3.43
N VAL A 308 -7.51 -9.26 4.06
CA VAL A 308 -6.94 -7.91 4.12
C VAL A 308 -5.50 -7.99 3.63
N GLU A 309 -5.10 -7.06 2.77
CA GLU A 309 -3.72 -7.00 2.24
C GLU A 309 -3.01 -5.73 2.71
N MET A 310 -1.87 -5.89 3.39
CA MET A 310 -1.04 -4.79 3.85
C MET A 310 -0.16 -4.32 2.70
N VAL A 311 -0.36 -3.07 2.29
CA VAL A 311 0.29 -2.43 1.12
C VAL A 311 1.19 -1.31 1.64
N THR A 312 2.51 -1.45 1.64
CA THR A 312 3.35 -2.60 1.22
C THR A 312 4.42 -2.93 2.27
N TRP A 313 5.23 -3.96 2.05
CA TRP A 313 6.42 -4.22 2.86
C TRP A 313 7.53 -3.20 2.60
N ASN A 314 7.77 -2.87 1.32
CA ASN A 314 9.02 -2.30 0.84
C ASN A 314 8.88 -1.27 -0.29
N ASP A 315 7.68 -0.77 -0.65
CA ASP A 315 7.54 0.24 -1.70
C ASP A 315 7.95 1.64 -1.22
N TYR A 316 9.27 1.80 -1.08
CA TYR A 316 9.95 3.01 -0.65
C TYR A 316 9.62 4.21 -1.55
N GLY A 317 9.39 3.98 -2.84
CA GLY A 317 9.03 5.04 -3.79
C GLY A 317 7.62 5.60 -3.60
N GLU A 318 6.71 4.80 -3.03
CA GLU A 318 5.35 5.23 -2.68
C GLU A 318 5.18 5.63 -1.21
N SER A 319 6.25 5.51 -0.42
CA SER A 319 6.25 5.79 1.02
C SER A 319 5.20 5.00 1.82
N ASP A 320 4.72 3.87 1.30
CA ASP A 320 3.63 3.10 1.90
C ASP A 320 4.11 1.85 2.65
N TYR A 321 5.42 1.69 2.74
CA TYR A 321 6.11 0.54 3.30
C TYR A 321 5.89 0.36 4.81
N PHE A 322 5.92 -0.90 5.24
CA PHE A 322 5.85 -1.36 6.64
C PHE A 322 7.21 -1.80 7.20
N GLY A 323 8.23 -1.97 6.35
CA GLY A 323 9.59 -2.34 6.74
C GLY A 323 10.35 -1.23 7.48
N THR A 324 11.60 -1.52 7.86
CA THR A 324 12.49 -0.58 8.58
C THR A 324 13.02 0.59 7.74
N GLY A 325 12.63 0.68 6.46
CA GLY A 325 13.27 1.54 5.46
C GLY A 325 14.32 0.78 4.64
N PRO A 326 14.82 1.39 3.54
CA PRO A 326 15.73 0.73 2.60
C PRO A 326 17.08 0.43 3.25
N SER A 327 17.58 -0.81 3.12
CA SER A 327 18.89 -1.22 3.63
C SER A 327 20.07 -0.59 2.88
N SER A 328 19.85 -0.12 1.66
CA SER A 328 20.82 0.61 0.83
C SER A 328 20.09 1.48 -0.19
N ALA A 329 20.78 2.43 -0.81
CA ALA A 329 20.22 3.22 -1.92
C ALA A 329 19.78 2.36 -3.13
N ASN A 330 20.30 1.14 -3.27
CA ASN A 330 19.94 0.19 -4.32
C ASN A 330 18.68 -0.64 -3.98
N SER A 331 18.20 -0.58 -2.74
CA SER A 331 17.01 -1.30 -2.26
C SER A 331 15.68 -0.63 -2.67
N GLN A 332 15.74 0.50 -3.39
CA GLN A 332 14.62 1.40 -3.71
C GLN A 332 14.71 1.90 -5.15
N PRO A 333 13.63 2.48 -5.74
CA PRO A 333 13.68 3.04 -7.08
C PRO A 333 14.74 4.15 -7.23
N SER A 334 15.33 4.25 -8.42
CA SER A 334 16.28 5.32 -8.72
C SER A 334 15.63 6.70 -8.61
N GLY A 335 16.34 7.67 -8.02
CA GLY A 335 15.84 9.02 -7.77
C GLY A 335 15.01 9.19 -6.48
N THR A 336 14.83 8.14 -5.67
CA THR A 336 14.14 8.23 -4.36
C THR A 336 15.03 8.95 -3.34
N THR A 337 14.55 10.07 -2.77
CA THR A 337 15.33 10.92 -1.83
C THR A 337 14.64 11.16 -0.48
N TRP A 338 13.48 10.55 -0.23
CA TRP A 338 12.58 10.86 0.91
C TRP A 338 12.46 9.75 1.97
N THR A 339 13.34 8.76 1.93
CA THR A 339 13.23 7.47 2.62
C THR A 339 14.40 7.18 3.56
N ASP A 340 15.57 7.75 3.31
CA ASP A 340 16.73 7.61 4.18
C ASP A 340 16.49 8.30 5.52
N GLY A 341 16.64 7.55 6.62
CA GLY A 341 16.28 8.00 7.96
C GLY A 341 14.77 7.97 8.29
N PHE A 342 13.92 7.40 7.43
CA PHE A 342 12.47 7.27 7.64
C PHE A 342 12.05 5.80 7.90
N PRO A 343 12.27 5.27 9.12
CA PRO A 343 11.81 3.92 9.46
C PRO A 343 10.29 3.89 9.58
N HIS A 344 9.64 2.83 9.07
CA HIS A 344 8.19 2.63 9.16
C HIS A 344 7.79 1.41 10.01
N ASN A 345 8.74 0.63 10.53
CA ASN A 345 8.44 -0.60 11.28
C ASN A 345 7.53 -0.38 12.50
N GLY A 346 7.51 0.82 13.08
CA GLY A 346 6.55 1.17 14.13
C GLY A 346 5.08 1.04 13.70
N PHE A 347 4.76 1.28 12.42
CA PHE A 347 3.44 1.02 11.84
C PHE A 347 3.13 -0.48 11.76
N PHE A 348 4.14 -1.32 11.49
CA PHE A 348 3.94 -2.77 11.46
C PHE A 348 3.82 -3.34 12.88
N ASP A 349 4.65 -2.87 13.81
CA ASP A 349 4.63 -3.23 15.23
C ASP A 349 3.28 -2.91 15.88
N LEU A 350 2.71 -1.73 15.64
CA LEU A 350 1.37 -1.40 16.13
C LEU A 350 0.26 -2.16 15.41
N SER A 351 0.46 -2.55 14.15
CA SER A 351 -0.53 -3.32 13.37
C SER A 351 -0.71 -4.74 13.91
N ALA A 352 0.31 -5.34 14.54
CA ALA A 352 0.22 -6.70 15.13
C ALA A 352 -1.01 -6.87 16.05
N TYR A 353 -1.32 -5.86 16.86
CA TYR A 353 -2.49 -5.83 17.75
C TYR A 353 -3.82 -5.97 17.00
N TYR A 354 -3.93 -5.31 15.84
CA TYR A 354 -5.12 -5.32 15.00
C TYR A 354 -5.18 -6.54 14.08
N ILE A 355 -4.03 -7.03 13.59
CA ILE A 355 -3.91 -8.31 12.87
C ILE A 355 -4.43 -9.45 13.77
N THR A 356 -4.00 -9.52 15.03
CA THR A 356 -4.49 -10.51 15.98
C THR A 356 -6.01 -10.43 16.16
N TYR A 357 -6.60 -9.24 16.29
CA TYR A 357 -8.06 -9.11 16.33
C TYR A 357 -8.72 -9.56 15.02
N PHE A 358 -8.23 -9.10 13.87
CA PHE A 358 -8.81 -9.46 12.58
C PHE A 358 -8.81 -10.99 12.40
N LYS A 359 -7.75 -11.68 12.79
CA LYS A 359 -7.68 -13.14 12.74
C LYS A 359 -8.56 -13.83 13.78
N THR A 360 -8.53 -13.40 15.05
CA THR A 360 -9.15 -14.15 16.18
C THR A 360 -10.52 -13.65 16.66
N GLY A 361 -10.89 -12.41 16.36
CA GLY A 361 -12.06 -11.70 16.92
C GLY A 361 -11.84 -11.12 18.33
N VAL A 362 -10.62 -11.20 18.87
CA VAL A 362 -10.29 -10.73 20.24
C VAL A 362 -9.00 -9.92 20.21
N TYR A 363 -8.97 -8.79 20.92
CA TYR A 363 -7.76 -7.98 21.06
C TYR A 363 -6.77 -8.70 21.98
N PRO A 364 -5.48 -8.81 21.61
CA PRO A 364 -4.47 -9.33 22.50
C PRO A 364 -4.29 -8.39 23.70
N ARG A 365 -3.90 -8.94 24.86
CA ARG A 365 -3.64 -8.13 26.05
C ARG A 365 -2.41 -7.24 25.82
N ILE A 366 -2.52 -5.95 26.10
CA ILE A 366 -1.37 -5.05 26.16
C ILE A 366 -0.60 -5.37 27.45
N THR A 367 0.56 -6.01 27.32
CA THR A 367 1.44 -6.40 28.45
C THR A 367 2.68 -5.52 28.58
N LYS A 368 2.98 -4.73 27.56
CA LYS A 368 4.14 -3.83 27.49
C LYS A 368 3.64 -2.44 27.11
N ASP A 369 4.16 -1.41 27.78
CA ASP A 369 3.77 -0.04 27.46
C ASP A 369 4.62 0.50 26.31
N THR A 370 3.94 1.02 25.29
CA THR A 370 4.58 1.56 24.08
C THR A 370 3.86 2.81 23.61
N VAL A 371 4.62 3.82 23.18
CA VAL A 371 4.10 4.95 22.40
C VAL A 371 4.69 4.86 21.00
N TYR A 372 3.83 4.63 20.01
CA TYR A 372 4.17 4.80 18.60
C TYR A 372 3.87 6.24 18.20
N PHE A 373 4.71 6.88 17.40
CA PHE A 373 4.53 8.29 17.04
C PHE A 373 5.10 8.60 15.66
N TRP A 374 4.46 9.51 14.92
CA TRP A 374 4.86 9.87 13.57
C TRP A 374 4.52 11.30 13.17
N LEU A 375 5.36 11.86 12.29
CA LEU A 375 5.26 13.22 11.77
C LEU A 375 6.15 13.40 10.51
N ARG A 376 5.85 14.42 9.71
CA ARG A 376 6.75 14.91 8.65
C ARG A 376 8.00 15.60 9.21
N PRO A 377 9.09 15.71 8.44
CA PRO A 377 10.31 16.42 8.86
C PRO A 377 10.17 17.93 8.90
N HIS A 378 9.17 18.51 8.22
CA HIS A 378 9.00 19.95 8.05
C HIS A 378 7.52 20.35 7.94
N PRO A 379 7.18 21.64 8.11
CA PRO A 379 5.82 22.14 7.85
C PRO A 379 5.32 21.81 6.45
N ALA A 380 4.04 21.50 6.30
CA ALA A 380 3.44 21.24 4.99
C ALA A 380 3.54 22.45 4.06
N SER A 381 3.41 23.67 4.59
CA SER A 381 3.50 24.89 3.77
C SER A 381 4.93 25.33 3.43
N ILE A 382 5.98 24.57 3.79
CA ILE A 382 7.38 24.96 3.54
C ILE A 382 7.66 25.22 2.05
N ASN A 383 8.63 26.06 1.73
CA ASN A 383 9.20 26.12 0.38
C ASN A 383 10.59 25.47 0.41
N ALA A 384 10.73 24.33 -0.27
CA ALA A 384 12.02 23.66 -0.44
C ALA A 384 12.98 24.58 -1.22
N LYS A 385 14.27 24.61 -0.84
CA LYS A 385 15.21 25.59 -1.43
C LYS A 385 15.73 25.20 -2.81
N ASN A 386 15.97 23.92 -3.03
CA ASN A 386 16.75 23.42 -4.18
C ASN A 386 16.00 22.34 -4.97
N ASP A 387 14.68 22.24 -4.78
CA ASP A 387 13.87 21.22 -5.41
C ASP A 387 13.54 21.57 -6.88
N PRO A 388 13.89 20.73 -7.86
CA PRO A 388 13.46 20.91 -9.24
C PRO A 388 11.96 20.63 -9.47
N LEU A 389 11.29 19.94 -8.55
CA LEU A 389 9.88 19.59 -8.66
C LEU A 389 8.98 20.57 -7.88
N PRO A 390 7.72 20.77 -8.31
CA PRO A 390 6.72 21.49 -7.51
C PRO A 390 6.37 20.68 -6.25
N LYS A 391 5.70 21.33 -5.28
CA LYS A 391 5.03 20.61 -4.18
C LYS A 391 4.15 19.47 -4.73
N PRO A 392 4.07 18.32 -4.05
CA PRO A 392 3.18 17.23 -4.43
C PRO A 392 1.73 17.68 -4.49
N GLU A 393 0.93 17.12 -5.40
CA GLU A 393 -0.53 17.24 -5.33
C GLU A 393 -1.02 16.71 -3.98
N GLY A 394 -1.95 17.41 -3.33
CA GLY A 394 -2.47 17.05 -2.01
C GLY A 394 -1.61 17.50 -0.82
N TRP A 395 -0.52 18.24 -1.03
CA TRP A 395 0.34 18.75 0.06
C TRP A 395 -0.42 19.52 1.17
N ASP A 396 -1.53 20.15 0.81
CA ASP A 396 -2.41 20.95 1.68
C ASP A 396 -3.50 20.14 2.39
N TRP A 397 -3.55 18.82 2.16
CA TRP A 397 -4.52 17.93 2.82
C TRP A 397 -4.08 17.47 4.21
N THR A 398 -2.82 17.73 4.59
CA THR A 398 -2.26 17.30 5.88
C THR A 398 -2.03 18.46 6.84
N SER A 399 -2.31 18.21 8.11
CA SER A 399 -2.03 19.09 9.23
C SER A 399 -0.61 18.92 9.74
N ASP A 400 -0.01 20.01 10.22
CA ASP A 400 1.28 19.97 10.91
C ASP A 400 1.07 19.46 12.35
N THR A 401 1.04 18.13 12.47
CA THR A 401 0.68 17.39 13.68
C THR A 401 1.67 16.25 13.94
N LEU A 402 2.15 16.12 15.17
CA LEU A 402 2.74 14.89 15.70
C LEU A 402 1.59 13.97 16.12
N TRP A 403 1.39 12.90 15.37
CA TRP A 403 0.41 11.86 15.68
C TRP A 403 1.06 10.80 16.57
N ALA A 404 0.33 10.27 17.55
CA ALA A 404 0.82 9.18 18.38
C ALA A 404 -0.30 8.25 18.89
N ALA A 405 0.09 7.01 19.21
CA ALA A 405 -0.75 5.99 19.79
C ALA A 405 -0.06 5.39 21.02
N ALA A 406 -0.64 5.64 22.21
CA ALA A 406 -0.14 5.11 23.46
C ALA A 406 -0.87 3.80 23.82
N PHE A 407 -0.14 2.69 23.71
CA PHE A 407 -0.53 1.37 24.14
C PHE A 407 -0.19 1.24 25.63
N CYS A 408 -1.22 1.24 26.47
CA CYS A 408 -1.06 1.26 27.92
C CYS A 408 -1.61 -0.03 28.56
N SER A 409 -0.73 -0.77 29.24
CA SER A 409 -1.00 -2.02 29.98
C SER A 409 -1.68 -1.81 31.35
N SER A 410 -1.79 -0.55 31.76
CA SER A 410 -2.61 -0.01 32.87
C SER A 410 -2.74 1.50 32.64
N THR A 411 -3.55 2.21 33.44
CA THR A 411 -3.62 3.68 33.37
C THR A 411 -2.23 4.33 33.35
N CYS A 412 -2.05 5.31 32.46
CA CYS A 412 -0.77 5.94 32.15
C CYS A 412 -0.95 7.44 31.90
N ASN A 413 0.12 8.23 32.06
CA ASN A 413 0.17 9.62 31.60
C ASN A 413 1.26 9.74 30.54
N VAL A 414 1.03 10.49 29.46
CA VAL A 414 1.98 10.65 28.35
C VAL A 414 2.26 12.14 28.09
N THR A 415 3.52 12.50 27.89
CA THR A 415 3.92 13.84 27.41
C THR A 415 4.41 13.71 25.97
N LEU A 416 3.81 14.48 25.07
CA LEU A 416 4.33 14.71 23.73
C LEU A 416 4.97 16.10 23.67
N ARG A 417 6.14 16.21 23.06
CA ARG A 417 6.85 17.49 22.90
C ARG A 417 7.61 17.55 21.58
N VAL A 418 7.60 18.72 20.96
CA VAL A 418 8.51 19.08 19.86
C VAL A 418 9.12 20.44 20.18
N GLY A 419 10.45 20.49 20.29
CA GLY A 419 11.16 21.74 20.58
C GLY A 419 10.79 22.37 21.93
N SER A 420 10.18 23.56 21.88
CA SER A 420 9.66 24.28 23.05
C SER A 420 8.18 24.03 23.34
N TYR A 421 7.43 23.36 22.45
CA TYR A 421 5.99 23.12 22.60
C TYR A 421 5.72 21.70 23.09
N SER A 422 4.91 21.55 24.14
CA SER A 422 4.54 20.27 24.73
C SER A 422 3.08 20.22 25.18
N GLN A 423 2.56 19.01 25.29
CA GLN A 423 1.23 18.74 25.84
C GLN A 423 1.26 17.43 26.63
N ASP A 424 0.65 17.46 27.80
CA ASP A 424 0.46 16.29 28.67
C ASP A 424 -0.93 15.68 28.45
N PHE A 425 -1.00 14.36 28.57
CA PHE A 425 -2.19 13.53 28.43
C PHE A 425 -2.30 12.65 29.66
N ASP A 426 -3.08 13.11 30.65
CA ASP A 426 -3.20 12.44 31.94
C ASP A 426 -4.33 11.41 31.99
N ASN A 427 -4.14 10.36 32.80
CA ASN A 427 -5.13 9.32 33.10
C ASN A 427 -5.64 8.57 31.86
N LEU A 428 -4.81 8.39 30.84
CA LEU A 428 -5.12 7.56 29.68
C LEU A 428 -5.41 6.12 30.15
N PRO A 429 -6.57 5.53 29.81
CA PRO A 429 -6.96 4.21 30.27
C PRO A 429 -6.08 3.08 29.69
N TYR A 430 -6.25 1.88 30.26
CA TYR A 430 -5.79 0.63 29.62
C TYR A 430 -6.35 0.53 28.20
N GLY A 431 -5.50 0.16 27.24
CA GLY A 431 -5.86 0.03 25.84
C GLY A 431 -4.97 0.87 24.91
N VAL A 432 -5.45 1.09 23.69
CA VAL A 432 -4.80 1.97 22.70
C VAL A 432 -5.44 3.36 22.79
N ASN A 433 -4.61 4.38 23.00
CA ASN A 433 -5.04 5.76 23.15
C ASN A 433 -4.50 6.61 22.00
N LYS A 434 -5.38 7.11 21.13
CA LYS A 434 -5.05 8.05 20.05
C LYS A 434 -4.84 9.45 20.63
N ILE A 435 -3.61 9.98 20.54
CA ILE A 435 -3.19 11.29 21.07
C ILE A 435 -2.35 12.04 20.03
N SER A 436 -2.33 13.38 20.08
CA SER A 436 -1.67 14.18 19.04
C SER A 436 -1.26 15.57 19.54
N LEU A 437 -0.13 16.08 19.05
CA LEU A 437 0.40 17.40 19.37
C LEU A 437 0.51 18.26 18.10
N PRO A 438 -0.22 19.40 17.99
CA PRO A 438 -0.02 20.35 16.91
C PRO A 438 1.41 20.91 16.91
N LEU A 439 2.08 20.95 15.77
CA LEU A 439 3.49 21.30 15.63
C LEU A 439 3.70 22.84 15.62
N LYS A 440 3.60 23.44 16.80
CA LYS A 440 3.77 24.90 17.01
C LYS A 440 5.21 25.35 17.31
N ALA A 441 6.18 24.44 17.27
CA ALA A 441 7.59 24.72 17.50
C ALA A 441 8.48 23.72 16.72
N LEU A 442 9.74 24.09 16.52
CA LEU A 442 10.76 23.32 15.81
C LEU A 442 11.73 22.64 16.79
N GLY A 443 12.32 21.51 16.38
CA GLY A 443 13.43 20.85 17.07
C GLY A 443 13.20 19.36 17.34
N ASN A 444 13.88 18.85 18.36
CA ASN A 444 13.77 17.45 18.80
C ASN A 444 12.32 17.08 19.16
N VAL A 445 11.91 15.88 18.75
CA VAL A 445 10.75 15.19 19.29
C VAL A 445 11.14 14.56 20.64
N THR A 446 10.27 14.68 21.64
CA THR A 446 10.43 13.99 22.92
C THR A 446 9.11 13.33 23.29
N VAL A 447 9.17 12.04 23.61
CA VAL A 447 8.02 11.23 24.03
C VAL A 447 8.31 10.64 25.40
N LYS A 448 7.44 10.91 26.37
CA LYS A 448 7.54 10.37 27.73
C LYS A 448 6.26 9.66 28.12
N MET A 449 6.39 8.61 28.93
CA MET A 449 5.26 8.02 29.66
C MET A 449 5.63 7.92 31.14
N SER A 450 4.66 8.21 32.00
CA SER A 450 4.75 7.93 33.42
C SER A 450 3.57 7.09 33.92
N LYS A 451 3.82 6.33 34.99
CA LYS A 451 2.83 5.54 35.71
C LYS A 451 3.04 5.70 37.20
N ASN A 452 1.97 5.97 37.94
CA ASN A 452 2.02 6.18 39.40
C ASN A 452 3.08 7.21 39.83
N GLY A 453 3.31 8.25 39.01
CA GLY A 453 4.33 9.28 39.23
C GLY A 453 5.78 8.90 38.87
N GLN A 454 6.04 7.68 38.38
CA GLN A 454 7.36 7.26 37.89
C GLN A 454 7.43 7.34 36.37
N GLU A 455 8.50 7.95 35.84
CA GLU A 455 8.81 7.94 34.40
C GLU A 455 9.26 6.54 33.97
N VAL A 456 8.53 5.93 33.03
CA VAL A 456 8.78 4.56 32.52
C VAL A 456 9.25 4.56 31.05
N ILE A 457 8.98 5.65 30.33
CA ILE A 457 9.50 5.92 28.98
C ILE A 457 9.99 7.36 28.95
N ASN A 458 11.18 7.59 28.39
CA ASN A 458 11.70 8.90 28.04
C ASN A 458 12.60 8.74 26.82
N HIS A 459 12.07 9.13 25.66
CA HIS A 459 12.68 8.85 24.36
C HIS A 459 12.79 10.13 23.53
N ILE A 460 13.95 10.28 22.88
CA ILE A 460 14.27 11.33 21.92
C ILE A 460 14.93 10.63 20.72
N PRO A 461 14.37 10.71 19.50
CA PRO A 461 15.03 10.23 18.29
C PRO A 461 16.42 10.85 18.11
N SER A 462 17.44 10.03 17.89
CA SER A 462 18.83 10.49 17.72
C SER A 462 19.13 11.10 16.34
N HIS A 463 18.31 10.79 15.33
CA HIS A 463 18.54 11.14 13.93
C HIS A 463 17.34 11.84 13.26
N PHE A 464 16.45 12.44 14.05
CA PHE A 464 15.28 13.14 13.51
C PHE A 464 14.95 14.42 14.31
N GLN A 465 14.66 15.50 13.58
CA GLN A 465 14.16 16.76 14.12
C GLN A 465 13.08 17.33 13.19
N TYR A 466 12.09 18.01 13.76
CA TYR A 466 11.14 18.81 12.99
C TYR A 466 11.74 20.20 12.72
N GLN A 467 11.93 20.55 11.45
CA GLN A 467 12.74 21.70 11.04
C GLN A 467 12.07 22.57 9.96
N GLU A 468 12.35 23.88 9.98
CA GLU A 468 11.89 24.85 8.98
C GLU A 468 12.83 24.92 7.77
N TYR A 469 13.44 23.78 7.41
CA TYR A 469 14.35 23.68 6.29
C TYR A 469 14.22 22.35 5.58
N THR A 470 14.20 22.40 4.24
CA THR A 470 14.46 21.24 3.41
C THR A 470 15.05 21.66 2.07
N ASP A 471 15.91 20.82 1.50
CA ASP A 471 16.40 20.96 0.13
C ASP A 471 15.38 20.46 -0.88
N HIS A 472 14.75 19.32 -0.59
CA HIS A 472 13.69 18.68 -1.36
C HIS A 472 12.42 18.48 -0.53
N TYR A 473 11.25 18.50 -1.15
CA TYR A 473 9.97 18.22 -0.50
C TYR A 473 9.92 16.78 0.01
N ASN A 474 9.70 16.60 1.31
CA ASN A 474 9.54 15.28 1.90
C ASN A 474 8.26 15.24 2.75
N TYR A 475 7.22 14.59 2.21
CA TYR A 475 5.95 14.35 2.90
C TYR A 475 5.86 12.92 3.45
N ASN A 476 6.96 12.17 3.46
CA ASN A 476 7.05 10.90 4.16
C ASN A 476 6.96 11.12 5.68
N ALA A 477 6.56 10.08 6.42
CA ALA A 477 6.43 10.12 7.87
C ALA A 477 7.63 9.46 8.54
N TYR A 478 8.34 10.20 9.41
CA TYR A 478 9.24 9.54 10.35
C TYR A 478 8.40 8.80 11.39
N VAL A 479 8.64 7.49 11.61
CA VAL A 479 7.89 6.68 12.58
C VAL A 479 8.81 6.21 13.70
N GLY A 480 8.62 6.78 14.88
CA GLY A 480 9.27 6.33 16.10
C GLY A 480 8.42 5.35 16.89
N SER A 481 9.09 4.52 17.68
CA SER A 481 8.46 3.77 18.77
C SER A 481 9.30 3.91 20.04
N ALA A 482 8.63 4.15 21.17
CA ALA A 482 9.23 4.24 22.47
C ALA A 482 8.53 3.24 23.38
N THR A 483 9.27 2.25 23.88
CA THR A 483 8.71 1.10 24.62
C THR A 483 9.44 0.97 25.96
N THR A 484 8.75 0.54 27.01
CA THR A 484 9.39 0.30 28.31
C THR A 484 10.53 -0.72 28.19
N LEU A 485 11.60 -0.49 28.94
CA LEU A 485 12.60 -1.52 29.19
C LEU A 485 11.94 -2.65 30.00
N SER A 486 12.36 -3.88 29.71
CA SER A 486 11.88 -5.12 30.36
C SER A 486 12.48 -5.32 31.74
#